data_AF-A0A7X9BY01-F1
#
_entry.id   AF-A0A7X9BY01-F1
#
_cell.length_a   1.000
_cell.length_b   1.000
_cell.length_c   1.000
_cell.angle_alpha   90.00
_cell.angle_beta   90.00
_cell.angle_gamma   90.00
#
_symmetry.space_group_name_H-M   'P 1'
#
loop_
_entity.id
_entity.type
_entity.pdbx_description
1 polymer ?
#
loop_
_entity_poly.entity_id
_entity_poly.type
_entity_poly.pdbx_seq_one_letter_code
_entity_poly.pdbx_strand_id
1 'polypeptide(L)'
;MTWMELPLHPMKEWDEEGLANWAVALGAFFMEKGIPMETSLEYLPGYQIVKLEQGEKAGELLVSSSERLLVLMGLSLKSYSDWDFMNVLSQFARKMGAMALRTQVSHIAEKEFWQRRGAIEIPDPVPLQEDIQKRLVEIEPLYKQSLLVRYREKPALCLEPIFCNGRPEGIVSLAARRLERLLGDGSPVGFASRISAYSPWEFNKAQWDDLLAYSRLEAYEILEMLVLESLPVHSRFSHKD
;
A
#
# COMPACT_ATOMS: atom_id res chain seq x y z
N MET A 1 22.32 1.32 5.46
CA MET A 1 21.26 1.91 4.61
C MET A 1 20.16 2.36 5.56
N THR A 2 19.51 3.46 5.25
CA THR A 2 18.50 4.06 6.14
C THR A 2 17.28 4.42 5.33
N TRP A 3 16.09 4.19 5.88
CA TRP A 3 14.85 4.64 5.26
C TRP A 3 14.61 6.11 5.55
N MET A 4 14.37 6.89 4.51
CA MET A 4 13.90 8.26 4.63
C MET A 4 12.48 8.35 4.08
N GLU A 5 11.61 9.03 4.80
CA GLU A 5 10.23 9.27 4.39
C GLU A 5 9.96 10.76 4.34
N LEU A 6 9.48 11.22 3.19
CA LEU A 6 9.00 12.57 3.00
C LEU A 6 7.48 12.58 3.18
N PRO A 7 6.95 13.20 4.24
CA PRO A 7 5.52 13.43 4.37
C PRO A 7 5.03 14.33 3.25
N LEU A 8 3.91 13.96 2.64
CA LEU A 8 3.33 14.69 1.52
C LEU A 8 1.97 15.27 1.92
N HIS A 9 1.64 16.41 1.29
CA HIS A 9 0.33 17.02 1.39
C HIS A 9 -0.43 16.72 0.09
N PRO A 10 -1.31 15.71 0.08
CA PRO A 10 -2.03 15.29 -1.13
C PRO A 10 -2.90 16.44 -1.67
N MET A 11 -2.94 16.58 -2.99
CA MET A 11 -3.72 17.63 -3.66
C MET A 11 -5.15 17.19 -4.00
N LYS A 12 -5.38 15.89 -4.04
CA LYS A 12 -6.68 15.25 -4.27
C LYS A 12 -6.74 13.91 -3.54
N GLU A 13 -7.90 13.26 -3.59
CA GLU A 13 -8.04 11.88 -3.15
C GLU A 13 -7.19 10.91 -3.99
N TRP A 14 -6.93 9.72 -3.43
CA TRP A 14 -6.08 8.73 -4.08
C TRP A 14 -6.69 8.24 -5.40
N ASP A 15 -5.97 8.49 -6.49
CA ASP A 15 -6.40 8.20 -7.87
C ASP A 15 -5.71 6.94 -8.41
N GLU A 16 -6.21 5.79 -7.99
CA GLU A 16 -5.68 4.49 -8.40
C GLU A 16 -5.90 4.20 -9.90
N GLU A 17 -7.05 4.58 -10.45
CA GLU A 17 -7.40 4.38 -11.86
C GLU A 17 -6.49 5.20 -12.80
N GLY A 18 -6.02 6.35 -12.34
CA GLY A 18 -5.08 7.19 -13.09
C GLY A 18 -3.67 6.62 -13.20
N LEU A 19 -3.29 5.61 -12.40
CA LEU A 19 -1.89 5.17 -12.25
C LEU A 19 -1.22 4.77 -13.58
N ALA A 20 -1.95 4.08 -14.47
CA ALA A 20 -1.40 3.67 -15.78
C ALA A 20 -1.05 4.86 -16.67
N ASN A 21 -1.96 5.83 -16.79
CA ASN A 21 -1.71 7.07 -17.54
C ASN A 21 -0.54 7.86 -16.94
N TRP A 22 -0.42 7.80 -15.62
CA TRP A 22 0.63 8.44 -14.86
C TRP A 22 2.00 7.81 -15.05
N ALA A 23 2.10 6.48 -15.10
CA ALA A 23 3.34 5.78 -15.38
C ALA A 23 3.90 6.22 -16.74
N VAL A 24 3.04 6.26 -17.77
CA VAL A 24 3.38 6.73 -19.11
C VAL A 24 3.83 8.21 -19.12
N ALA A 25 3.11 9.09 -18.43
CA ALA A 25 3.46 10.51 -18.35
C ALA A 25 4.80 10.73 -17.65
N LEU A 26 5.12 9.93 -16.64
CA LEU A 26 6.40 9.97 -15.94
C LEU A 26 7.56 9.60 -16.88
N GLY A 27 7.42 8.54 -17.67
CA GLY A 27 8.41 8.16 -18.69
C GLY A 27 8.61 9.24 -19.76
N ALA A 28 7.51 9.79 -20.28
CA ALA A 28 7.56 10.87 -21.29
C ALA A 28 8.30 12.11 -20.77
N PHE A 29 8.05 12.51 -19.51
CA PHE A 29 8.74 13.65 -18.90
C PHE A 29 10.26 13.42 -18.79
N PHE A 30 10.70 12.21 -18.44
CA PHE A 30 12.13 11.91 -18.40
C PHE A 30 12.76 11.98 -19.77
N MET A 31 12.08 11.44 -20.78
CA MET A 31 12.51 11.56 -22.17
C MET A 31 12.70 13.02 -22.59
N GLU A 32 11.75 13.91 -22.26
CA GLU A 32 11.88 15.36 -22.53
C GLU A 32 13.07 16.02 -21.82
N LYS A 33 13.46 15.50 -20.65
CA LYS A 33 14.64 15.97 -19.90
C LYS A 33 15.96 15.35 -20.37
N GLY A 34 15.94 14.58 -21.45
CA GLY A 34 17.12 13.89 -21.97
C GLY A 34 17.55 12.69 -21.12
N ILE A 35 16.66 12.17 -20.28
CA ILE A 35 16.86 10.98 -19.47
C ILE A 35 16.06 9.86 -20.15
N PRO A 36 16.70 8.93 -20.89
CA PRO A 36 15.99 7.87 -21.58
C PRO A 36 15.47 6.84 -20.59
N MET A 37 14.31 7.13 -19.99
CA MET A 37 13.65 6.31 -18.99
C MET A 37 12.40 5.68 -19.59
N GLU A 38 12.39 4.37 -19.68
CA GLU A 38 11.20 3.59 -19.99
C GLU A 38 10.45 3.24 -18.71
N THR A 39 9.12 3.22 -18.81
CA THR A 39 8.25 2.94 -17.67
C THR A 39 7.28 1.84 -18.03
N SER A 40 7.13 0.84 -17.15
CA SER A 40 6.08 -0.18 -17.27
C SER A 40 5.38 -0.38 -15.93
N LEU A 41 4.14 -0.85 -15.99
CA LEU A 41 3.31 -1.05 -14.81
C LEU A 41 3.03 -2.54 -14.63
N GLU A 42 3.34 -3.06 -13.45
CA GLU A 42 3.03 -4.42 -13.03
C GLU A 42 2.01 -4.39 -11.89
N TYR A 43 1.01 -5.26 -11.97
CA TYR A 43 -0.02 -5.41 -10.96
C TYR A 43 0.20 -6.73 -10.22
N LEU A 44 0.42 -6.63 -8.91
CA LEU A 44 0.48 -7.77 -8.00
C LEU A 44 -0.73 -7.71 -7.07
N PRO A 45 -1.16 -8.85 -6.48
CA PRO A 45 -2.17 -8.82 -5.44
C PRO A 45 -1.73 -7.91 -4.28
N GLY A 46 -2.41 -6.77 -4.11
CA GLY A 46 -2.13 -5.82 -3.03
C GLY A 46 -1.05 -4.76 -3.31
N TYR A 47 -0.42 -4.76 -4.49
CA TYR A 47 0.59 -3.76 -4.89
C TYR A 47 0.53 -3.45 -6.37
N GLN A 48 0.89 -2.22 -6.73
CA GLN A 48 1.32 -1.91 -8.08
C GLN A 48 2.79 -1.50 -8.09
N ILE A 49 3.51 -1.88 -9.13
CA ILE A 49 4.93 -1.55 -9.30
C ILE A 49 5.08 -0.79 -10.61
N VAL A 50 5.54 0.46 -10.54
CA VAL A 50 6.01 1.18 -11.72
C VAL A 50 7.50 0.89 -11.86
N LYS A 51 7.88 0.11 -12.87
CA LYS A 51 9.27 -0.12 -13.22
C LYS A 51 9.81 1.10 -13.94
N LEU A 52 11.03 1.50 -13.60
CA LEU A 52 11.76 2.63 -14.13
C LEU A 52 13.07 2.10 -14.70
N GLU A 53 13.19 2.03 -16.02
CA GLU A 53 14.34 1.43 -16.71
C GLU A 53 15.11 2.50 -17.51
N GLN A 54 16.42 2.62 -17.27
CA GLN A 54 17.33 3.52 -17.98
C GLN A 54 18.61 2.76 -18.36
N GLY A 55 18.62 2.16 -19.55
CA GLY A 55 19.75 1.34 -20.00
C GLY A 55 20.00 0.17 -19.05
N GLU A 56 21.17 0.10 -18.41
CA GLU A 56 21.49 -0.92 -17.40
C GLU A 56 21.01 -0.57 -15.98
N LYS A 57 20.49 0.65 -15.76
CA LYS A 57 19.94 1.06 -14.46
C LYS A 57 18.46 0.75 -14.42
N ALA A 58 18.03 0.03 -13.40
CA ALA A 58 16.62 -0.21 -13.13
C ALA A 58 16.30 0.23 -11.70
N GLY A 59 15.10 0.77 -11.53
CA GLY A 59 14.50 0.95 -10.22
C GLY A 59 13.00 0.78 -10.28
N GLU A 60 12.38 0.82 -9.12
CA GLU A 60 10.99 0.47 -8.95
C GLU A 60 10.33 1.49 -8.02
N LEU A 61 9.12 1.90 -8.39
CA LEU A 61 8.24 2.62 -7.50
C LEU A 61 7.12 1.67 -7.09
N LEU A 62 7.25 1.15 -5.88
CA LEU A 62 6.20 0.34 -5.27
C LEU A 62 5.10 1.27 -4.75
N VAL A 63 3.87 0.94 -5.11
CA VAL A 63 2.66 1.71 -4.82
C VAL A 63 1.81 0.90 -3.84
N SER A 64 1.66 1.43 -2.62
CA SER A 64 0.77 0.89 -1.60
C SER A 64 -0.51 1.74 -1.58
N SER A 65 -1.57 1.25 -2.23
CA SER A 65 -2.87 1.95 -2.27
C SER A 65 -3.49 2.09 -0.87
N SER A 66 -3.47 1.04 -0.05
CA SER A 66 -4.05 1.08 1.30
C SER A 66 -3.41 2.14 2.19
N GLU A 67 -2.09 2.29 2.13
CA GLU A 67 -1.34 3.27 2.95
C GLU A 67 -1.12 4.60 2.22
N ARG A 68 -1.58 4.69 0.97
CA ARG A 68 -1.34 5.83 0.06
C ARG A 68 0.13 6.23 0.06
N LEU A 69 1.01 5.23 0.03
CA LEU A 69 2.45 5.37 0.16
C LEU A 69 3.13 4.95 -1.14
N LEU A 70 4.11 5.75 -1.56
CA LEU A 70 5.03 5.38 -2.64
C LEU A 70 6.39 5.04 -2.04
N VAL A 71 6.97 3.92 -2.46
CA VAL A 71 8.31 3.47 -2.03
C VAL A 71 9.22 3.39 -3.25
N LEU A 72 10.23 4.25 -3.30
CA LEU A 72 11.23 4.28 -4.34
C LEU A 72 12.39 3.33 -3.99
N MET A 73 12.60 2.33 -4.85
CA MET A 73 13.61 1.28 -4.75
C MET A 73 14.56 1.29 -5.95
N GLY A 74 15.80 0.85 -5.74
CA GLY A 74 16.75 0.58 -6.83
C GLY A 74 17.40 1.79 -7.52
N LEU A 75 16.82 3.00 -7.40
CA LEU A 75 17.44 4.23 -7.92
C LEU A 75 18.31 4.91 -6.86
N SER A 76 19.59 5.12 -7.18
CA SER A 76 20.52 5.92 -6.38
C SER A 76 20.65 7.32 -6.97
N LEU A 77 20.31 8.35 -6.18
CA LEU A 77 20.37 9.75 -6.58
C LEU A 77 21.80 10.28 -6.38
N LYS A 78 22.54 10.51 -7.46
CA LYS A 78 23.98 10.89 -7.44
C LYS A 78 24.28 12.27 -8.05
N SER A 79 23.33 12.88 -8.73
CA SER A 79 23.53 14.06 -9.57
C SER A 79 22.41 15.10 -9.39
N TYR A 80 22.66 16.32 -9.88
CA TYR A 80 21.67 17.42 -9.81
C TYR A 80 20.40 17.11 -10.62
N SER A 81 20.53 16.39 -11.74
CA SER A 81 19.38 15.88 -12.51
C SER A 81 18.51 14.90 -11.71
N ASP A 82 19.10 14.17 -10.77
CA ASP A 82 18.35 13.27 -9.88
C ASP A 82 17.49 14.04 -8.88
N TRP A 83 17.84 15.30 -8.57
CA TRP A 83 17.03 16.15 -7.70
C TRP A 83 15.79 16.70 -8.39
N ASP A 84 15.88 16.98 -9.70
CA ASP A 84 14.74 17.33 -10.54
C ASP A 84 13.80 16.13 -10.71
N PHE A 85 14.36 14.93 -10.89
CA PHE A 85 13.61 13.67 -10.81
C PHE A 85 12.77 13.62 -9.52
N MET A 86 13.38 13.89 -8.36
CA MET A 86 12.67 13.83 -7.08
C MET A 86 11.61 14.93 -6.91
N ASN A 87 11.83 16.11 -7.48
CA ASN A 87 10.81 17.17 -7.51
C ASN A 87 9.58 16.72 -8.28
N VAL A 88 9.79 16.09 -9.43
CA VAL A 88 8.71 15.59 -10.28
C VAL A 88 8.00 14.43 -9.60
N LEU A 89 8.75 13.47 -9.04
CA LEU A 89 8.18 12.33 -8.32
C LEU A 89 7.38 12.76 -7.09
N SER A 90 7.85 13.75 -6.31
CA SER A 90 7.08 14.25 -5.15
C SER A 90 5.82 15.02 -5.57
N GLN A 91 5.88 15.82 -6.63
CA GLN A 91 4.67 16.46 -7.19
C GLN A 91 3.68 15.44 -7.75
N PHE A 92 4.19 14.41 -8.43
CA PHE A 92 3.44 13.24 -8.89
C PHE A 92 2.71 12.61 -7.72
N ALA A 93 3.45 12.26 -6.67
CA ALA A 93 2.92 11.59 -5.49
C ALA A 93 1.78 12.40 -4.86
N ARG A 94 1.98 13.71 -4.70
CA ARG A 94 0.94 14.62 -4.17
C ARG A 94 -0.30 14.68 -5.06
N LYS A 95 -0.12 14.74 -6.38
CA LYS A 95 -1.24 14.74 -7.33
C LYS A 95 -1.96 13.40 -7.37
N MET A 96 -1.26 12.28 -7.18
CA MET A 96 -1.88 10.96 -7.03
C MET A 96 -2.64 10.79 -5.71
N GLY A 97 -2.47 11.71 -4.76
CA GLY A 97 -3.08 11.64 -3.44
C GLY A 97 -2.25 10.85 -2.44
N ALA A 98 -0.95 10.65 -2.67
CA ALA A 98 -0.04 10.00 -1.72
C ALA A 98 0.09 10.81 -0.42
N MET A 99 0.14 10.11 0.70
CA MET A 99 0.41 10.64 2.02
C MET A 99 1.91 10.77 2.29
N ALA A 100 2.73 9.92 1.66
CA ALA A 100 4.18 9.94 1.84
C ALA A 100 4.91 9.35 0.62
N LEU A 101 6.18 9.72 0.50
CA LEU A 101 7.16 9.11 -0.40
C LEU A 101 8.34 8.63 0.43
N ARG A 102 8.62 7.33 0.37
CA ARG A 102 9.71 6.69 1.09
C ARG A 102 10.80 6.22 0.14
N THR A 103 12.04 6.26 0.57
CA THR A 103 13.16 5.71 -0.19
C THR A 103 14.25 5.18 0.73
N GLN A 104 15.06 4.26 0.19
CA GLN A 104 16.25 3.75 0.87
C GLN A 104 17.47 4.57 0.49
N VAL A 105 18.16 5.08 1.50
CA VAL A 105 19.27 6.02 1.36
C VAL A 105 20.58 5.34 1.72
N SER A 106 21.57 5.46 0.85
CA SER A 106 22.87 4.79 1.00
C SER A 106 24.04 5.74 1.23
N HIS A 107 23.87 7.03 0.93
CA HIS A 107 24.94 8.03 0.98
C HIS A 107 24.55 9.24 1.84
N ILE A 108 25.55 9.85 2.49
CA ILE A 108 25.33 11.01 3.38
C ILE A 108 24.72 12.19 2.63
N ALA A 109 25.21 12.48 1.41
CA ALA A 109 24.69 13.58 0.59
C ALA A 109 23.21 13.40 0.23
N GLU A 110 22.77 12.15 0.02
CA GLU A 110 21.38 11.82 -0.26
C GLU A 110 20.52 12.01 1.01
N LYS A 111 21.03 11.58 2.18
CA LYS A 111 20.37 11.81 3.47
C LYS A 111 20.17 13.31 3.74
N GLU A 112 21.20 14.12 3.56
CA GLU A 112 21.12 15.57 3.73
C GLU A 112 20.11 16.21 2.78
N PHE A 113 20.09 15.76 1.51
CA PHE A 113 19.12 16.23 0.52
C PHE A 113 17.68 15.97 0.98
N TRP A 114 17.38 14.76 1.44
CA TRP A 114 16.06 14.39 1.95
C TRP A 114 15.68 15.18 3.21
N GLN A 115 16.60 15.32 4.16
CA GLN A 115 16.37 16.10 5.39
C GLN A 115 16.09 17.58 5.09
N ARG A 116 16.78 18.20 4.14
CA ARG A 116 16.51 19.59 3.72
C ARG A 116 15.10 19.78 3.15
N ARG A 117 14.47 18.70 2.66
CA ARG A 117 13.08 18.69 2.18
C ARG A 117 12.06 18.35 3.26
N GLY A 118 12.50 18.14 4.51
CA GLY A 118 11.63 17.78 5.63
C GLY A 118 11.34 16.29 5.72
N ALA A 119 12.14 15.44 5.04
CA ALA A 119 12.02 14.00 5.24
C ALA A 119 12.55 13.59 6.62
N ILE A 120 11.88 12.61 7.20
CA ILE A 120 12.22 12.02 8.49
C ILE A 120 12.88 10.66 8.29
N GLU A 121 13.70 10.28 9.25
CA GLU A 121 14.33 8.96 9.29
C GLU A 121 13.33 7.94 9.86
N ILE A 122 13.15 6.83 9.15
CA ILE A 122 12.30 5.73 9.57
C ILE A 122 13.18 4.63 10.15
N PRO A 123 12.93 4.19 11.40
CA PRO A 123 13.70 3.11 12.00
C PRO A 123 13.44 1.79 11.28
N ASP A 124 14.48 0.96 11.20
CA ASP A 124 14.32 -0.40 10.70
C ASP A 124 13.41 -1.21 11.65
N PRO A 125 12.55 -2.09 11.11
CA PRO A 125 11.77 -3.00 11.93
C PRO A 125 12.69 -3.97 12.69
N VAL A 126 12.24 -4.43 13.85
CA VAL A 126 12.99 -5.39 14.67
C VAL A 126 12.22 -6.70 14.82
N PRO A 127 12.89 -7.86 14.91
CA PRO A 127 12.18 -9.13 15.07
C PRO A 127 11.33 -9.15 16.33
N LEU A 128 10.04 -9.49 16.19
CA LEU A 128 9.15 -9.66 17.34
C LEU A 128 9.57 -10.91 18.13
N GLN A 129 9.96 -10.72 19.39
CA GLN A 129 10.53 -11.79 20.23
C GLN A 129 9.49 -12.69 20.93
N GLU A 130 8.22 -12.49 20.64
CA GLU A 130 7.12 -13.18 21.32
C GLU A 130 6.12 -13.74 20.32
N ASP A 131 5.34 -14.71 20.79
CA ASP A 131 4.20 -15.22 20.04
C ASP A 131 3.07 -14.20 20.02
N ILE A 132 2.28 -14.23 18.94
CA ILE A 132 1.16 -13.32 18.77
C ILE A 132 0.07 -13.66 19.77
N GLN A 133 -0.28 -12.69 20.61
CA GLN A 133 -1.40 -12.82 21.53
C GLN A 133 -2.66 -12.29 20.88
N LYS A 134 -3.67 -13.15 20.68
CA LYS A 134 -4.97 -12.78 20.08
C LYS A 134 -5.57 -11.49 20.66
N ARG A 135 -5.53 -11.30 21.98
CA ARG A 135 -6.10 -10.12 22.67
C ARG A 135 -5.42 -8.79 22.33
N LEU A 136 -4.26 -8.82 21.69
CA LEU A 136 -3.48 -7.63 21.30
C LEU A 136 -3.61 -7.36 19.79
N VAL A 137 -4.37 -8.19 19.08
CA VAL A 137 -4.68 -8.02 17.67
C VAL A 137 -5.98 -7.23 17.55
N GLU A 138 -5.91 -6.14 16.81
CA GLU A 138 -7.05 -5.26 16.54
C GLU A 138 -7.13 -4.99 15.03
N ILE A 139 -8.29 -4.58 14.55
CA ILE A 139 -8.51 -4.26 13.15
C ILE A 139 -9.27 -2.95 13.06
N GLU A 140 -8.86 -2.09 12.14
CA GLU A 140 -9.55 -0.84 11.87
C GLU A 140 -9.60 -0.55 10.36
N PRO A 141 -10.58 0.25 9.89
CA PRO A 141 -10.56 0.80 8.55
C PRO A 141 -9.30 1.60 8.30
N LEU A 142 -8.72 1.49 7.10
CA LEU A 142 -7.53 2.24 6.72
C LEU A 142 -7.84 3.28 5.64
N TYR A 143 -8.03 2.84 4.39
CA TYR A 143 -8.40 3.71 3.27
C TYR A 143 -9.34 2.95 2.35
N LYS A 144 -10.45 3.59 1.95
CA LYS A 144 -11.56 2.95 1.22
C LYS A 144 -11.96 1.62 1.91
N GLN A 145 -11.89 0.50 1.21
CA GLN A 145 -12.21 -0.83 1.74
C GLN A 145 -10.99 -1.58 2.29
N SER A 146 -9.81 -0.98 2.31
CA SER A 146 -8.62 -1.58 2.92
C SER A 146 -8.68 -1.49 4.44
N LEU A 147 -8.09 -2.48 5.11
CA LEU A 147 -8.06 -2.59 6.57
C LEU A 147 -6.62 -2.59 7.09
N LEU A 148 -6.45 -2.08 8.30
CA LEU A 148 -5.20 -2.15 9.05
C LEU A 148 -5.37 -3.12 10.22
N VAL A 149 -4.55 -4.15 10.25
CA VAL A 149 -4.35 -5.00 11.43
C VAL A 149 -3.29 -4.35 12.30
N ARG A 150 -3.62 -4.17 13.58
CA ARG A 150 -2.71 -3.67 14.60
C ARG A 150 -2.32 -4.80 15.54
N TYR A 151 -1.09 -4.74 16.02
CA TYR A 151 -0.61 -5.54 17.14
C TYR A 151 -0.08 -4.60 18.20
N ARG A 152 -0.51 -4.71 19.46
CA ARG A 152 -0.09 -3.79 20.55
C ARG A 152 -0.23 -2.32 20.15
N GLU A 153 -1.39 -1.95 19.60
CA GLU A 153 -1.71 -0.60 19.16
C GLU A 153 -0.80 -0.06 18.05
N LYS A 154 0.07 -0.86 17.43
CA LYS A 154 0.91 -0.40 16.30
C LYS A 154 0.53 -1.12 15.01
N PRO A 155 0.73 -0.48 13.84
CA PRO A 155 0.52 -1.12 12.54
C PRO A 155 1.27 -2.46 12.46
N ALA A 156 0.62 -3.49 11.92
CA ALA A 156 1.23 -4.79 11.69
C ALA A 156 1.04 -5.20 10.22
N LEU A 157 -0.22 -5.41 9.80
CA LEU A 157 -0.54 -5.84 8.44
C LEU A 157 -1.55 -4.91 7.78
N CYS A 158 -1.44 -4.73 6.47
CA CYS A 158 -2.52 -4.18 5.66
C CYS A 158 -3.26 -5.32 4.96
N LEU A 159 -4.59 -5.25 4.93
CA LEU A 159 -5.46 -6.18 4.24
C LEU A 159 -6.20 -5.45 3.12
N GLU A 160 -6.03 -5.91 1.89
CA GLU A 160 -6.77 -5.43 0.73
C GLU A 160 -7.77 -6.47 0.25
N PRO A 161 -9.05 -6.12 0.11
CA PRO A 161 -10.05 -7.07 -0.36
C PRO A 161 -9.77 -7.45 -1.81
N ILE A 162 -9.80 -8.75 -2.10
CA ILE A 162 -9.61 -9.30 -3.44
C ILE A 162 -10.69 -10.34 -3.76
N PHE A 163 -11.03 -10.47 -5.04
CA PHE A 163 -11.80 -11.61 -5.51
C PHE A 163 -10.88 -12.83 -5.63
N CYS A 164 -11.37 -13.98 -5.17
CA CYS A 164 -10.65 -15.24 -5.17
C CYS A 164 -11.30 -16.23 -6.13
N ASN A 165 -10.46 -17.05 -6.78
CA ASN A 165 -10.92 -18.09 -7.70
C ASN A 165 -11.59 -19.29 -7.00
N GLY A 166 -11.58 -19.31 -5.67
CA GLY A 166 -12.14 -20.40 -4.88
C GLY A 166 -12.26 -20.04 -3.40
N ARG A 167 -13.11 -20.78 -2.68
CA ARG A 167 -13.24 -20.65 -1.23
C ARG A 167 -12.17 -21.49 -0.53
N PRO A 168 -11.61 -21.03 0.60
CA PRO A 168 -10.81 -21.90 1.45
C PRO A 168 -11.66 -23.07 1.96
N GLU A 169 -11.02 -24.21 2.18
CA GLU A 169 -11.68 -25.32 2.87
C GLU A 169 -11.97 -24.96 4.33
N GLY A 170 -13.11 -25.41 4.85
CA GLY A 170 -13.52 -25.22 6.24
C GLY A 170 -14.69 -24.27 6.45
N ILE A 171 -14.78 -23.73 7.67
CA ILE A 171 -15.90 -22.88 8.10
C ILE A 171 -15.75 -21.50 7.47
N VAL A 172 -16.82 -21.03 6.81
CA VAL A 172 -16.88 -19.71 6.19
C VAL A 172 -17.61 -18.74 7.11
N SER A 173 -17.03 -17.54 7.30
CA SER A 173 -17.69 -16.45 8.05
C SER A 173 -19.02 -16.07 7.39
N LEU A 174 -20.07 -15.89 8.20
CA LEU A 174 -21.36 -15.38 7.71
C LEU A 174 -21.22 -13.98 7.11
N ALA A 175 -20.35 -13.12 7.67
CA ALA A 175 -20.05 -11.80 7.13
C ALA A 175 -19.42 -11.90 5.74
N ALA A 176 -18.48 -12.85 5.54
CA ALA A 176 -17.92 -13.12 4.22
C ALA A 176 -19.01 -13.51 3.21
N ARG A 177 -19.96 -14.39 3.59
CA ARG A 177 -21.06 -14.78 2.70
C ARG A 177 -21.99 -13.62 2.34
N ARG A 178 -22.27 -12.72 3.29
CA ARG A 178 -23.07 -11.52 3.03
C ARG A 178 -22.34 -10.57 2.08
N LEU A 179 -21.05 -10.37 2.27
CA LEU A 179 -20.19 -9.61 1.36
C LEU A 179 -20.17 -10.17 -0.06
N GLU A 180 -19.94 -11.48 -0.21
CA GLU A 180 -19.97 -12.17 -1.52
C GLU A 180 -21.31 -11.91 -2.25
N ARG A 181 -22.42 -11.89 -1.51
CA ARG A 181 -23.75 -11.60 -2.07
C ARG A 181 -23.92 -10.11 -2.41
N LEU A 182 -23.43 -9.20 -1.56
CA LEU A 182 -23.52 -7.75 -1.78
C LEU A 182 -22.74 -7.30 -3.02
N LEU A 183 -21.62 -7.94 -3.31
CA LEU A 183 -20.76 -7.61 -4.45
C LEU A 183 -21.22 -8.25 -5.78
N GLY A 184 -22.33 -9.00 -5.77
CA GLY A 184 -23.19 -9.18 -6.95
C GLY A 184 -23.16 -10.55 -7.64
N ASP A 185 -22.12 -11.36 -7.47
CA ASP A 185 -21.96 -12.64 -8.19
C ASP A 185 -21.74 -13.85 -7.26
N GLY A 186 -21.65 -13.62 -5.95
CA GLY A 186 -21.30 -14.67 -5.00
C GLY A 186 -19.86 -15.16 -5.15
N SER A 187 -19.01 -14.43 -5.88
CA SER A 187 -17.59 -14.75 -6.02
C SER A 187 -16.91 -14.68 -4.66
N PRO A 188 -16.06 -15.67 -4.32
CA PRO A 188 -15.34 -15.66 -3.05
C PRO A 188 -14.52 -14.39 -2.85
N VAL A 189 -14.63 -13.79 -1.67
CA VAL A 189 -13.84 -12.62 -1.29
C VAL A 189 -12.79 -13.03 -0.26
N GLY A 190 -11.56 -12.62 -0.50
CA GLY A 190 -10.43 -12.80 0.42
C GLY A 190 -9.70 -11.49 0.67
N PHE A 191 -8.53 -11.61 1.30
CA PHE A 191 -7.65 -10.49 1.54
C PHE A 191 -6.26 -10.81 1.00
N ALA A 192 -5.72 -9.93 0.15
CA ALA A 192 -4.29 -9.82 -0.03
C ALA A 192 -3.73 -9.19 1.25
N SER A 193 -2.76 -9.84 1.89
CA SER A 193 -2.16 -9.37 3.14
C SER A 193 -0.71 -9.00 2.92
N ARG A 194 -0.27 -7.95 3.60
CA ARG A 194 1.11 -7.46 3.57
C ARG A 194 1.53 -6.90 4.92
N ILE A 195 2.84 -6.85 5.19
CA ILE A 195 3.33 -6.04 6.31
C ILE A 195 3.04 -4.57 6.00
N SER A 196 2.51 -3.84 6.97
CA SER A 196 2.41 -2.38 6.88
C SER A 196 3.82 -1.80 6.77
N ALA A 197 3.99 -0.79 5.92
CA ALA A 197 5.24 -0.03 5.86
C ALA A 197 5.58 0.65 7.20
N TYR A 198 4.61 0.81 8.09
CA TYR A 198 4.79 1.40 9.42
C TYR A 198 4.88 0.35 10.53
N SER A 199 4.98 -0.94 10.19
CA SER A 199 5.23 -1.98 11.17
C SER A 199 6.61 -1.78 11.82
N PRO A 200 6.69 -1.72 13.15
CA PRO A 200 7.98 -1.71 13.84
C PRO A 200 8.58 -3.12 13.96
N TRP A 201 7.89 -4.14 13.46
CA TRP A 201 8.27 -5.54 13.62
C TRP A 201 8.53 -6.26 12.32
N GLU A 202 9.53 -7.14 12.37
CA GLU A 202 9.66 -8.26 11.45
C GLU A 202 8.95 -9.47 12.05
N PHE A 203 8.12 -10.12 11.23
CA PHE A 203 7.37 -11.31 11.62
C PHE A 203 7.94 -12.53 10.95
N ASN A 204 8.08 -13.62 11.71
CA ASN A 204 8.27 -14.93 11.12
C ASN A 204 6.94 -15.47 10.56
N LYS A 205 7.00 -16.59 9.83
CA LYS A 205 5.81 -17.19 9.20
C LYS A 205 4.71 -17.55 10.20
N ALA A 206 5.06 -18.11 11.36
CA ALA A 206 4.06 -18.50 12.36
C ALA A 206 3.33 -17.27 12.95
N GLN A 207 4.09 -16.22 13.26
CA GLN A 207 3.52 -14.94 13.72
C GLN A 207 2.62 -14.30 12.66
N TRP A 208 3.02 -14.38 11.38
CA TRP A 208 2.18 -13.93 10.28
C TRP A 208 0.86 -14.69 10.21
N ASP A 209 0.92 -16.03 10.24
CA ASP A 209 -0.25 -16.90 10.17
C ASP A 209 -1.19 -16.65 11.36
N ASP A 210 -0.65 -16.43 12.56
CA ASP A 210 -1.42 -16.08 13.75
C ASP A 210 -2.12 -14.72 13.63
N LEU A 211 -1.42 -13.67 13.17
CA LEU A 211 -2.02 -12.35 12.95
C LEU A 211 -3.19 -12.42 11.97
N LEU A 212 -3.03 -13.17 10.88
CA LEU A 212 -4.11 -13.39 9.92
C LEU A 212 -5.25 -14.20 10.52
N ALA A 213 -4.96 -15.27 11.24
CA ALA A 213 -5.97 -16.13 11.85
C ALA A 213 -6.82 -15.36 12.87
N TYR A 214 -6.19 -14.52 13.69
CA TYR A 214 -6.87 -13.71 14.70
C TYR A 214 -7.65 -12.54 14.11
N SER A 215 -7.20 -11.97 12.98
CA SER A 215 -7.89 -10.83 12.35
C SER A 215 -9.04 -11.25 11.42
N ARG A 216 -9.01 -12.44 10.84
CA ARG A 216 -9.87 -12.78 9.69
C ARG A 216 -11.38 -12.57 9.90
N LEU A 217 -11.92 -12.96 11.05
CA LEU A 217 -13.38 -12.91 11.28
C LEU A 217 -13.88 -11.47 11.35
N GLU A 218 -13.22 -10.65 12.16
CA GLU A 218 -13.54 -9.24 12.36
C GLU A 218 -13.27 -8.42 11.08
N ALA A 219 -12.24 -8.80 10.30
CA ALA A 219 -11.96 -8.15 9.01
C ALA A 219 -13.15 -8.21 8.04
N TYR A 220 -13.85 -9.35 7.96
CA TYR A 220 -15.04 -9.46 7.12
C TYR A 220 -16.22 -8.64 7.65
N GLU A 221 -16.38 -8.51 8.97
CA GLU A 221 -17.44 -7.70 9.56
C GLU A 221 -17.22 -6.20 9.26
N ILE A 222 -15.99 -5.72 9.42
CA ILE A 222 -15.64 -4.33 9.12
C ILE A 222 -15.77 -4.06 7.61
N LEU A 223 -15.29 -4.97 6.76
CA LEU A 223 -15.41 -4.82 5.30
C LEU A 223 -16.88 -4.77 4.85
N GLU A 224 -17.77 -5.58 5.45
CA GLU A 224 -19.21 -5.53 5.16
C GLU A 224 -19.80 -4.14 5.42
N MET A 225 -19.45 -3.57 6.58
CA MET A 225 -19.88 -2.22 6.96
C MET A 225 -19.37 -1.17 5.95
N LEU A 226 -18.08 -1.20 5.60
CA LEU A 226 -17.48 -0.24 4.65
C LEU A 226 -18.12 -0.34 3.26
N VAL A 227 -18.41 -1.55 2.79
CA VAL A 227 -19.11 -1.75 1.52
C VAL A 227 -20.51 -1.16 1.58
N LEU A 228 -21.29 -1.45 2.62
CA LEU A 228 -22.65 -0.91 2.80
C LEU A 228 -22.68 0.62 2.87
N GLU A 229 -21.68 1.23 3.51
CA GLU A 229 -21.52 2.67 3.58
C GLU A 229 -21.15 3.30 2.23
N SER A 230 -20.40 2.59 1.39
CA SER A 230 -20.04 3.06 0.05
C SER A 230 -21.19 2.96 -0.97
N LEU A 231 -22.23 2.17 -0.70
CA LEU A 231 -23.36 2.00 -1.60
C LEU A 231 -24.30 3.23 -1.59
N PRO A 232 -24.86 3.60 -2.76
CA PRO A 232 -25.91 4.61 -2.86
C PRO A 232 -27.11 4.31 -1.94
N VAL A 233 -27.75 5.35 -1.41
CA VAL A 233 -28.82 5.23 -0.39
C VAL A 233 -29.98 4.33 -0.84
N HIS A 234 -30.29 4.28 -2.14
CA HIS A 234 -31.37 3.45 -2.69
C HIS A 234 -31.05 1.94 -2.71
N SER A 235 -29.78 1.54 -2.68
CA SER A 235 -29.36 0.13 -2.68
C SER A 235 -29.33 -0.48 -1.27
N ARG A 236 -29.31 0.34 -0.21
CA ARG A 236 -29.17 -0.12 1.18
C ARG A 236 -30.41 -0.85 1.73
N PHE A 237 -31.56 -0.70 1.09
CA PHE A 237 -32.85 -1.24 1.57
C PHE A 237 -33.50 -2.30 0.66
N SER A 238 -32.85 -2.67 -0.46
CA SER A 238 -33.44 -3.59 -1.45
C SER A 238 -33.30 -5.08 -1.10
N HIS A 239 -32.79 -5.44 0.09
CA HIS A 239 -32.55 -6.84 0.47
C HIS A 239 -33.36 -7.30 1.71
N LYS A 240 -34.48 -6.65 1.98
CA LYS A 240 -35.55 -7.22 2.83
C LYS A 240 -36.61 -7.84 1.93
N ASP A 241 -36.33 -9.03 1.41
CA ASP A 241 -37.34 -10.00 0.96
C ASP A 241 -36.79 -11.41 1.19
#